data_AF-A0AA41SR30-F1
#
_entry.id   AF-A0AA41SR30-F1
#
_cell.length_a   1.000
_cell.length_b   1.000
_cell.length_c   1.000
_cell.angle_alpha   90.00
_cell.angle_beta   90.00
_cell.angle_gamma   90.00
#
_symmetry.space_group_name_H-M   'P 1'
#
loop_
_entity.id
_entity.type
_entity.pdbx_description
1 polymer ?
#
loop_
_entity_poly.entity_id
_entity_poly.type
_entity_poly.pdbx_seq_one_letter_code
_entity_poly.pdbx_strand_id
1 'polypeptide(L)'
;MDFQRIELAGAVGSKEELEVDFKKLKQIKNRMKKTDWLFLNACVGVVEGDLAAIEAYKSSGGDIARQLTADEVRLLNRPSAFDVGYTLVHLAIRFQRQDMLAILLTESFCWKSPIALGYTRGHFSALVAMENDGYGNRGAGANLNTDDDVTITFLPLVDSERKLLHVHFLSAQELGNEEQQEKLLREWLDCCVTEGGVLVAMQKSSRRRNHPLVTQMVEKWLDRYRQIRPCTSLSDGEEDEDDEDE
;
A
#
# COMPACT_ATOMS: atom_id res chain seq x y z
N MET A 1 -41.24 8.20 -1.03
CA MET A 1 -41.30 6.77 -1.42
C MET A 1 -41.05 5.96 -0.16
N ASP A 2 -42.03 5.14 0.19
CA ASP A 2 -42.17 4.46 1.48
C ASP A 2 -41.13 3.35 1.67
N PHE A 3 -40.45 3.39 2.82
CA PHE A 3 -39.60 2.29 3.31
C PHE A 3 -40.47 1.33 4.12
N GLN A 4 -41.01 0.30 3.47
CA GLN A 4 -41.58 -0.83 4.19
C GLN A 4 -41.37 -2.14 3.43
N ARG A 5 -40.95 -3.15 4.22
CA ARG A 5 -40.76 -4.58 3.93
C ARG A 5 -39.40 -4.99 3.36
N ILE A 6 -38.54 -5.40 4.29
CA ILE A 6 -37.64 -6.54 4.09
C ILE A 6 -37.96 -7.52 5.22
N GLU A 7 -38.34 -8.74 4.85
CA GLU A 7 -38.78 -9.81 5.73
C GLU A 7 -37.64 -10.35 6.58
N LEU A 8 -37.94 -10.61 7.87
CA LEU A 8 -37.05 -11.22 8.84
C LEU A 8 -36.88 -12.72 8.54
N ALA A 9 -35.65 -13.16 8.34
CA ALA A 9 -35.25 -14.53 8.57
C ALA A 9 -33.92 -14.56 9.36
N GLY A 10 -33.98 -15.04 10.61
CA GLY A 10 -32.84 -15.64 11.31
C GLY A 10 -32.11 -14.80 12.36
N ALA A 11 -32.62 -14.80 13.60
CA ALA A 11 -31.86 -14.99 14.86
C ALA A 11 -32.84 -14.81 16.05
N VAL A 12 -33.20 -15.90 16.72
CA VAL A 12 -34.00 -15.85 17.96
C VAL A 12 -33.05 -15.49 19.11
N GLY A 13 -32.71 -14.20 19.20
CA GLY A 13 -32.18 -13.63 20.45
C GLY A 13 -33.31 -13.51 21.47
N SER A 14 -32.99 -13.65 22.76
CA SER A 14 -33.97 -13.43 23.81
C SER A 14 -34.54 -12.01 23.70
N LYS A 15 -35.81 -11.82 24.11
CA LYS A 15 -36.51 -10.52 24.01
C LYS A 15 -35.72 -9.38 24.67
N GLU A 16 -34.99 -9.69 25.74
CA GLU A 16 -34.09 -8.77 26.44
C GLU A 16 -32.83 -8.44 25.63
N GLU A 17 -32.20 -9.41 24.97
CA GLU A 17 -31.04 -9.18 24.10
C GLU A 17 -31.40 -8.30 22.89
N LEU A 18 -32.55 -8.56 22.26
CA LEU A 18 -33.05 -7.73 21.15
C LEU A 18 -33.33 -6.28 21.60
N GLU A 19 -33.84 -6.10 22.81
CA GLU A 19 -34.11 -4.76 23.36
C GLU A 19 -32.81 -4.01 23.71
N VAL A 20 -31.81 -4.71 24.25
CA VAL A 20 -30.48 -4.16 24.52
C VAL A 20 -29.77 -3.78 23.22
N ASP A 21 -29.87 -4.62 22.18
CA ASP A 21 -29.26 -4.35 20.88
C ASP A 21 -29.91 -3.14 20.19
N PHE A 22 -31.25 -3.03 20.26
CA PHE A 22 -31.97 -1.85 19.74
C PHE A 22 -31.56 -0.55 20.45
N LYS A 23 -31.38 -0.59 21.78
CA LYS A 23 -30.88 0.57 22.55
C LYS A 23 -29.46 0.95 22.13
N LYS A 24 -28.58 -0.03 21.91
CA LYS A 24 -27.21 0.19 21.41
C LYS A 24 -27.20 0.79 20.01
N LEU A 25 -27.97 0.23 19.07
CA LEU A 25 -28.09 0.78 17.70
C LEU A 25 -28.58 2.23 17.72
N LYS A 26 -29.57 2.55 18.56
CA LYS A 26 -30.07 3.93 18.70
C LYS A 26 -28.99 4.87 19.22
N GLN A 27 -28.18 4.44 20.19
CA GLN A 27 -27.07 5.23 20.70
C GLN A 27 -25.98 5.47 19.64
N ILE A 28 -25.64 4.44 18.84
CA ILE A 28 -24.69 4.57 17.72
C ILE A 28 -25.21 5.60 16.73
N LYS A 29 -26.46 5.45 16.26
CA LYS A 29 -27.10 6.38 15.31
C LYS A 29 -27.10 7.83 15.80
N ASN A 30 -27.36 8.06 17.08
CA ASN A 30 -27.39 9.40 17.65
C ASN A 30 -26.03 10.10 17.68
N ARG A 31 -24.92 9.35 17.62
CA ARG A 31 -23.56 9.90 17.62
C ARG A 31 -23.04 10.19 16.22
N MET A 32 -23.71 9.69 15.18
CA MET A 32 -23.27 9.81 13.79
C MET A 32 -23.46 11.22 13.24
N LYS A 33 -22.42 11.74 12.60
CA LYS A 33 -22.44 12.99 11.84
C LYS A 33 -22.94 12.74 10.43
N LYS A 34 -23.26 13.82 9.71
CA LYS A 34 -23.66 13.77 8.28
C LYS A 34 -22.64 13.00 7.42
N THR A 35 -21.34 13.23 7.66
CA THR A 35 -20.25 12.57 6.94
C THR A 35 -20.18 11.07 7.20
N ASP A 36 -20.56 10.62 8.41
CA ASP A 36 -20.61 9.18 8.75
C ASP A 36 -21.74 8.50 8.00
N TRP A 37 -22.90 9.16 7.89
CA TRP A 37 -24.01 8.65 7.08
C TRP A 37 -23.67 8.57 5.60
N LEU A 38 -22.97 9.57 5.06
CA LEU A 38 -22.50 9.53 3.67
C LEU A 38 -21.50 8.38 3.46
N PHE A 39 -20.61 8.12 4.41
CA PHE A 39 -19.69 6.97 4.35
C PHE A 39 -20.43 5.63 4.33
N LEU A 40 -21.39 5.42 5.25
CA LEU A 40 -22.16 4.17 5.28
C LEU A 40 -23.03 4.00 4.03
N ASN A 41 -23.64 5.09 3.54
CA ASN A 41 -24.37 5.07 2.28
C ASN A 41 -23.47 4.72 1.10
N ALA A 42 -22.24 5.26 1.05
CA ALA A 42 -21.26 4.88 0.03
C ALA A 42 -20.86 3.40 0.15
N CYS A 43 -20.68 2.86 1.37
CA CYS A 43 -20.38 1.44 1.58
C CYS A 43 -21.51 0.54 1.03
N VAL A 44 -22.77 0.89 1.31
CA VAL A 44 -23.94 0.21 0.72
C VAL A 44 -23.98 0.40 -0.79
N GLY A 45 -23.73 1.62 -1.27
CA GLY A 45 -23.72 1.96 -2.69
C GLY A 45 -22.71 1.13 -3.49
N VAL A 46 -21.51 0.86 -2.95
CA VAL A 46 -20.55 -0.03 -3.59
C VAL A 46 -21.14 -1.44 -3.80
N VAL A 47 -21.78 -1.99 -2.77
CA VAL A 47 -22.40 -3.32 -2.84
C VAL A 47 -23.53 -3.35 -3.86
N GLU A 48 -24.38 -2.32 -3.87
CA GLU A 48 -25.56 -2.24 -4.73
C GLU A 48 -25.27 -1.72 -6.15
N GLY A 49 -24.09 -1.16 -6.42
CA GLY A 49 -23.76 -0.57 -7.71
C GLY A 49 -24.22 0.89 -7.87
N ASP A 50 -24.46 1.60 -6.77
CA ASP A 50 -24.84 3.01 -6.77
C ASP A 50 -23.61 3.93 -6.72
N LEU A 51 -23.23 4.44 -7.90
CA LEU A 51 -22.12 5.37 -8.07
C LEU A 51 -22.37 6.72 -7.40
N ALA A 52 -23.62 7.19 -7.38
CA ALA A 52 -23.97 8.51 -6.86
C ALA A 52 -23.72 8.60 -5.35
N ALA A 53 -23.91 7.50 -4.62
CA ALA A 53 -23.59 7.43 -3.18
C ALA A 53 -22.09 7.67 -2.92
N ILE A 54 -21.22 7.16 -3.78
CA ILE A 54 -19.76 7.31 -3.67
C ILE A 54 -19.36 8.75 -4.00
N GLU A 55 -19.90 9.30 -5.09
CA GLU A 55 -19.66 10.70 -5.47
C GLU A 55 -20.14 11.68 -4.39
N ALA A 56 -21.28 11.41 -3.75
CA ALA A 56 -21.77 12.21 -2.64
C ALA A 56 -20.82 12.19 -1.43
N TYR A 57 -20.24 11.03 -1.11
CA TYR A 57 -19.25 10.95 -0.03
C TYR A 57 -17.94 11.66 -0.40
N LYS A 58 -17.43 11.42 -1.61
CA LYS A 58 -16.20 12.04 -2.11
C LYS A 58 -16.31 13.57 -2.19
N SER A 59 -17.39 14.08 -2.76
CA SER A 59 -17.66 15.53 -2.85
C SER A 59 -17.83 16.21 -1.50
N SER A 60 -18.18 15.46 -0.45
CA SER A 60 -18.22 15.97 0.93
C SER A 60 -16.84 16.12 1.59
N GLY A 61 -15.75 15.75 0.90
CA GLY A 61 -14.40 15.71 1.45
C GLY A 61 -14.15 14.51 2.35
N GLY A 62 -14.93 13.43 2.17
CA GLY A 62 -14.78 12.20 2.92
C GLY A 62 -13.44 11.50 2.66
N ASP A 63 -12.85 10.93 3.70
CA ASP A 63 -11.63 10.13 3.59
C ASP A 63 -11.93 8.76 2.97
N ILE A 64 -11.46 8.53 1.75
CA ILE A 64 -11.63 7.27 1.02
C ILE A 64 -10.84 6.11 1.68
N ALA A 65 -9.79 6.43 2.45
CA ALA A 65 -9.01 5.45 3.20
C ALA A 65 -9.68 5.04 4.52
N ARG A 66 -10.80 5.70 4.89
CA ARG A 66 -11.56 5.38 6.10
C ARG A 66 -11.95 3.91 6.12
N GLN A 67 -11.73 3.30 7.26
CA GLN A 67 -12.06 1.92 7.56
C GLN A 67 -13.37 1.83 8.34
N LEU A 68 -14.18 0.83 8.03
CA LEU A 68 -15.37 0.48 8.81
C LEU A 68 -15.00 0.08 10.24
N THR A 69 -15.64 0.72 11.20
CA THR A 69 -15.56 0.38 12.63
C THR A 69 -16.54 -0.73 13.00
N ALA A 70 -16.35 -1.36 14.16
CA ALA A 70 -17.25 -2.41 14.66
C ALA A 70 -18.70 -1.93 14.83
N ASP A 71 -18.91 -0.69 15.30
CA ASP A 71 -20.25 -0.10 15.47
C ASP A 71 -20.95 0.13 14.12
N GLU A 72 -20.19 0.53 13.10
CA GLU A 72 -20.70 0.75 11.75
C GLU A 72 -21.05 -0.56 11.06
N VAL A 73 -20.21 -1.59 11.18
CA VAL A 73 -20.53 -2.94 10.67
C VAL A 73 -21.80 -3.48 11.32
N ARG A 74 -21.96 -3.26 12.63
CA ARG A 74 -23.17 -3.64 13.37
C ARG A 74 -24.41 -2.88 12.88
N LEU A 75 -24.28 -1.61 12.52
CA LEU A 75 -25.37 -0.79 11.99
C LEU A 75 -25.74 -1.20 10.56
N LEU A 76 -24.76 -1.52 9.72
CA LEU A 76 -24.97 -2.02 8.36
C LEU A 76 -25.62 -3.41 8.35
N ASN A 77 -25.40 -4.22 9.39
CA ASN A 77 -26.05 -5.51 9.66
C ASN A 77 -26.11 -6.46 8.44
N ARG A 78 -25.00 -6.54 7.69
CA ARG A 78 -24.86 -7.43 6.52
C ARG A 78 -23.49 -8.12 6.53
N PRO A 79 -23.32 -9.17 7.35
CA PRO A 79 -22.02 -9.80 7.58
C PRO A 79 -21.41 -10.48 6.34
N SER A 80 -22.23 -10.80 5.33
CA SER A 80 -21.73 -11.31 4.05
C SER A 80 -20.94 -10.28 3.24
N ALA A 81 -21.16 -9.00 3.51
CA ALA A 81 -20.63 -7.88 2.73
C ALA A 81 -19.61 -7.03 3.51
N PHE A 82 -19.85 -6.79 4.80
CA PHE A 82 -19.08 -5.82 5.59
C PHE A 82 -18.34 -6.47 6.75
N ASP A 83 -17.09 -6.04 6.94
CA ASP A 83 -16.25 -6.44 8.06
C ASP A 83 -15.42 -5.24 8.56
N VAL A 84 -14.92 -5.34 9.79
CA VAL A 84 -14.10 -4.30 10.42
C VAL A 84 -12.80 -4.12 9.62
N GLY A 85 -12.42 -2.87 9.38
CA GLY A 85 -11.21 -2.56 8.61
C GLY A 85 -11.46 -2.39 7.11
N TYR A 86 -12.64 -2.78 6.59
CA TYR A 86 -12.93 -2.62 5.16
C TYR A 86 -13.06 -1.13 4.78
N THR A 87 -12.46 -0.75 3.66
CA THR A 87 -12.60 0.58 3.03
C THR A 87 -13.49 0.50 1.79
N LEU A 88 -13.86 1.65 1.22
CA LEU A 88 -14.60 1.70 -0.06
C LEU A 88 -13.86 0.96 -1.19
N VAL A 89 -12.52 1.07 -1.23
CA VAL A 89 -11.68 0.38 -2.20
C VAL A 89 -11.72 -1.14 -2.00
N HIS A 90 -11.60 -1.61 -0.75
CA HIS A 90 -11.72 -3.05 -0.44
C HIS A 90 -13.07 -3.61 -0.91
N LEU A 91 -14.17 -2.89 -0.63
CA LEU A 91 -15.50 -3.28 -1.08
C LEU A 91 -15.60 -3.30 -2.60
N ALA A 92 -15.07 -2.27 -3.29
CA ALA A 92 -15.15 -2.18 -4.75
C ALA A 92 -14.38 -3.31 -5.44
N ILE A 93 -13.21 -3.71 -4.92
CA ILE A 93 -12.48 -4.90 -5.39
C ILE A 93 -13.32 -6.17 -5.15
N ARG A 94 -13.82 -6.36 -3.93
CA ARG A 94 -14.58 -7.55 -3.53
C ARG A 94 -15.83 -7.76 -4.39
N PHE A 95 -16.53 -6.68 -4.75
CA PHE A 95 -17.74 -6.70 -5.56
C PHE A 95 -17.51 -6.41 -7.06
N GLN A 96 -16.25 -6.43 -7.51
CA GLN A 96 -15.86 -6.26 -8.91
C GLN A 96 -16.38 -4.96 -9.56
N ARG A 97 -16.38 -3.85 -8.81
CA ARG A 97 -16.84 -2.53 -9.25
C ARG A 97 -15.69 -1.72 -9.87
N GLN A 98 -15.31 -2.03 -11.10
CA GLN A 98 -14.16 -1.37 -11.76
C GLN A 98 -14.42 0.11 -12.04
N ASP A 99 -15.65 0.46 -12.42
CA ASP A 99 -16.13 1.83 -12.59
C ASP A 99 -15.95 2.68 -11.32
N MET A 100 -16.24 2.09 -10.16
CA MET A 100 -16.06 2.76 -8.86
C MET A 100 -14.60 2.86 -8.46
N LEU A 101 -13.79 1.84 -8.75
CA LEU A 101 -12.35 1.88 -8.46
C LEU A 101 -11.64 3.03 -9.17
N ALA A 102 -11.99 3.31 -10.43
CA ALA A 102 -11.44 4.44 -11.17
C ALA A 102 -11.72 5.79 -10.48
N ILE A 103 -12.87 5.94 -9.82
CA ILE A 103 -13.23 7.17 -9.10
C ILE A 103 -12.58 7.24 -7.71
N LEU A 104 -12.41 6.11 -7.05
CA LEU A 104 -11.85 6.02 -5.70
C LEU A 104 -10.32 6.17 -5.70
N LEU A 105 -9.63 5.62 -6.70
CA LEU A 105 -8.19 5.66 -6.84
C LEU A 105 -7.73 6.96 -7.52
N THR A 106 -7.94 8.11 -6.87
CA THR A 106 -7.42 9.38 -7.37
C THR A 106 -5.92 9.53 -7.10
N GLU A 107 -5.26 10.44 -7.84
CA GLU A 107 -3.85 10.80 -7.61
C GLU A 107 -3.55 11.09 -6.13
N SER A 108 -4.44 11.81 -5.44
CA SER A 108 -4.29 12.15 -4.02
C SER A 108 -4.42 10.97 -3.05
N PHE A 109 -5.03 9.87 -3.48
CA PHE A 109 -5.21 8.67 -2.68
C PHE A 109 -4.03 7.71 -2.85
N CYS A 110 -3.47 7.66 -4.06
CA CYS A 110 -2.41 6.73 -4.42
C CYS A 110 -1.03 7.21 -3.96
N TRP A 111 -0.19 6.27 -3.52
CA TRP A 111 1.18 6.57 -3.17
C TRP A 111 2.02 6.69 -4.45
N LYS A 112 2.80 7.77 -4.56
CA LYS A 112 3.68 8.02 -5.71
C LYS A 112 4.95 7.17 -5.74
N SER A 113 5.24 6.42 -4.67
CA SER A 113 6.41 5.55 -4.55
C SER A 113 6.09 4.16 -5.12
N PRO A 114 6.63 3.77 -6.28
CA PRO A 114 6.28 2.51 -6.94
C PRO A 114 7.00 1.30 -6.36
N ILE A 115 6.56 0.11 -6.77
CA ILE A 115 7.29 -1.16 -6.63
C ILE A 115 7.75 -1.63 -8.00
N ALA A 116 8.83 -2.43 -8.04
CA ALA A 116 9.35 -2.99 -9.28
C ALA A 116 9.20 -4.52 -9.30
N LEU A 117 8.69 -5.04 -10.42
CA LEU A 117 8.57 -6.47 -10.68
C LEU A 117 9.34 -6.84 -11.94
N GLY A 118 10.19 -7.86 -11.84
CA GLY A 118 10.83 -8.51 -12.97
C GLY A 118 9.91 -9.61 -13.52
N TYR A 119 9.86 -9.76 -14.84
CA TYR A 119 9.05 -10.79 -15.49
C TYR A 119 9.92 -11.65 -16.40
N THR A 120 9.94 -12.96 -16.16
CA THR A 120 10.71 -13.92 -16.96
C THR A 120 9.91 -15.21 -17.17
N ARG A 121 9.69 -15.62 -18.43
CA ARG A 121 9.07 -16.91 -18.79
C ARG A 121 7.77 -17.25 -18.02
N GLY A 122 6.88 -16.28 -17.81
CA GLY A 122 5.64 -16.49 -17.05
C GLY A 122 5.78 -16.40 -15.54
N HIS A 123 6.93 -15.98 -15.03
CA HIS A 123 7.22 -15.84 -13.60
C HIS A 123 7.51 -14.40 -13.22
N PHE A 124 6.93 -13.94 -12.11
CA PHE A 124 7.17 -12.62 -11.51
C PHE A 124 8.15 -12.72 -10.34
N SER A 125 9.10 -11.79 -10.28
CA SER A 125 10.06 -11.66 -9.18
C SER A 125 10.08 -10.23 -8.66
N ALA A 126 10.12 -10.04 -7.34
CA ALA A 126 10.28 -8.71 -6.76
C ALA A 126 11.70 -8.19 -7.01
N LEU A 127 11.83 -6.98 -7.55
CA LEU A 127 13.10 -6.28 -7.69
C LEU A 127 13.19 -5.24 -6.57
N VAL A 128 14.08 -5.49 -5.62
CA VAL A 128 14.27 -4.65 -4.43
C VAL A 128 15.70 -4.14 -4.38
N ALA A 129 15.85 -2.84 -4.18
CA ALA A 129 17.15 -2.22 -3.97
C ALA A 129 17.64 -2.46 -2.53
N MET A 130 18.96 -2.41 -2.37
CA MET A 130 19.57 -2.39 -1.05
C MET A 130 19.28 -1.06 -0.35
N GLU A 131 18.99 -1.10 0.94
CA GLU A 131 18.92 0.12 1.75
C GLU A 131 20.32 0.76 1.80
N ASN A 132 20.39 2.09 1.70
CA ASN A 132 21.66 2.79 1.77
C ASN A 132 21.94 3.09 3.24
N ASP A 133 22.96 2.44 3.81
CA ASP A 133 23.25 2.46 5.26
C ASP A 133 23.80 3.80 5.80
N GLY A 134 23.75 4.89 5.02
CA GLY A 134 24.21 6.20 5.47
C GLY A 134 25.70 6.25 5.83
N TYR A 135 26.53 5.35 5.29
CA TYR A 135 27.98 5.25 5.58
C TYR A 135 28.79 6.53 5.29
N GLY A 136 28.19 7.55 4.66
CA GLY A 136 28.81 8.86 4.43
C GLY A 136 28.87 9.79 5.64
N ASN A 137 28.16 9.51 6.74
CA ASN A 137 28.05 10.44 7.89
C ASN A 137 28.59 9.89 9.22
N ARG A 138 29.69 9.10 9.20
CA ARG A 138 30.50 8.83 10.40
C ARG A 138 31.31 10.07 10.83
N GLY A 139 30.61 11.16 11.12
CA GLY A 139 31.11 12.33 11.85
C GLY A 139 30.58 12.34 13.28
N ALA A 140 31.30 13.00 14.19
CA ALA A 140 30.94 13.04 15.61
C ALA A 140 29.62 13.78 15.87
N GLY A 141 28.52 13.03 15.92
CA GLY A 141 27.46 13.21 16.91
C GLY A 141 26.62 14.49 16.90
N ALA A 142 26.51 15.21 15.78
CA ALA A 142 25.58 16.34 15.69
C ALA A 142 25.08 16.56 14.25
N ASN A 143 24.43 15.55 13.66
CA ASN A 143 23.60 15.81 12.49
C ASN A 143 22.12 15.80 12.90
N LEU A 144 21.52 16.99 12.88
CA LEU A 144 20.10 17.23 13.18
C LEU A 144 19.22 17.04 11.93
N ASN A 145 19.80 16.70 10.78
CA ASN A 145 19.04 16.49 9.55
C ASN A 145 18.28 15.16 9.62
N THR A 146 16.96 15.26 9.79
CA THR A 146 16.02 14.13 9.73
C THR A 146 15.87 13.51 8.33
N ASP A 147 16.47 14.14 7.32
CA ASP A 147 16.43 13.69 5.92
C ASP A 147 17.47 12.60 5.61
N ASP A 148 18.47 12.43 6.49
CA ASP A 148 19.53 11.42 6.37
C ASP A 148 19.00 9.97 6.46
N ASP A 149 17.76 9.76 6.92
CA ASP A 149 17.13 8.44 7.08
C ASP A 149 16.29 8.00 5.87
N VAL A 150 16.27 8.77 4.79
CA VAL A 150 15.51 8.45 3.56
C VAL A 150 16.45 7.86 2.51
N THR A 151 16.18 6.62 2.10
CA THR A 151 16.83 6.03 0.93
C THR A 151 15.96 6.29 -0.30
N ILE A 152 16.59 6.76 -1.38
CA ILE A 152 15.94 6.97 -2.68
C ILE A 152 16.51 5.96 -3.67
N THR A 153 15.63 5.12 -4.21
CA THR A 153 15.95 4.22 -5.32
C THR A 153 15.41 4.82 -6.61
N PHE A 154 16.28 4.99 -7.61
CA PHE A 154 15.90 5.48 -8.93
C PHE A 154 15.55 4.31 -9.85
N LEU A 155 14.30 4.26 -10.31
CA LEU A 155 13.79 3.24 -11.22
C LEU A 155 13.61 3.85 -12.61
N PRO A 156 14.32 3.36 -13.65
CA PRO A 156 14.20 3.92 -15.00
C PRO A 156 12.80 3.71 -15.57
N LEU A 157 12.25 4.79 -16.14
CA LEU A 157 10.97 4.79 -16.87
C LEU A 157 11.18 4.68 -18.39
N VAL A 158 12.42 4.41 -18.80
CA VAL A 158 12.83 4.16 -20.18
C VAL A 158 13.60 2.83 -20.26
N ASP A 159 13.65 2.24 -21.45
CA ASP A 159 14.48 1.07 -21.71
C ASP A 159 15.96 1.43 -21.96
N SER A 160 16.78 0.42 -22.27
CA SER A 160 18.20 0.59 -22.58
C SER A 160 18.46 1.45 -23.84
N GLU A 161 17.47 1.63 -24.70
CA GLU A 161 17.53 2.45 -25.92
C GLU A 161 16.99 3.88 -25.69
N ARG A 162 16.66 4.23 -24.44
CA ARG A 162 16.01 5.49 -24.02
C ARG A 162 14.59 5.66 -24.52
N LYS A 163 13.92 4.59 -24.94
CA LYS A 163 12.50 4.64 -25.30
C LYS A 163 11.63 4.56 -24.05
N LEU A 164 10.57 5.36 -23.98
CA LEU A 164 9.64 5.37 -22.85
C LEU A 164 8.96 4.00 -22.67
N LEU A 165 8.91 3.53 -21.43
CA LEU A 165 8.20 2.29 -21.09
C LEU A 165 6.70 2.44 -21.34
N HIS A 166 6.07 1.37 -21.81
CA HIS A 166 4.65 1.38 -22.16
C HIS A 166 3.76 1.52 -20.93
N VAL A 167 2.86 2.50 -20.95
CA VAL A 167 1.81 2.65 -19.93
C VAL A 167 0.58 1.86 -20.36
N HIS A 168 0.24 0.84 -19.59
CA HIS A 168 -0.87 -0.07 -19.90
C HIS A 168 -2.23 0.50 -19.50
N PHE A 169 -3.29 0.01 -20.14
CA PHE A 169 -4.70 0.29 -19.81
C PHE A 169 -5.13 1.75 -19.88
N LEU A 170 -4.44 2.56 -20.70
CA LEU A 170 -4.88 3.92 -21.01
C LEU A 170 -6.20 3.92 -21.78
N SER A 171 -7.07 4.87 -21.44
CA SER A 171 -8.26 5.18 -22.23
C SER A 171 -7.90 5.82 -23.57
N ALA A 172 -8.88 5.87 -24.49
CA ALA A 172 -8.73 6.56 -25.77
C ALA A 172 -8.38 8.05 -25.62
N GLN A 173 -8.78 8.68 -24.51
CA GLN A 173 -8.51 10.08 -24.20
C GLN A 173 -7.10 10.30 -23.64
N GLU A 174 -6.52 9.29 -22.99
CA GLU A 174 -5.18 9.35 -22.38
C GLU A 174 -4.08 8.89 -23.35
N LEU A 175 -4.46 8.18 -24.42
CA LEU A 175 -3.57 7.88 -25.54
C LEU A 175 -3.07 9.19 -26.18
N GLY A 176 -1.76 9.34 -26.27
CA GLY A 176 -1.11 10.57 -26.70
C GLY A 176 0.30 10.34 -27.22
N ASN A 177 1.00 11.44 -27.50
CA ASN A 177 2.43 11.41 -27.81
C ASN A 177 3.26 11.10 -26.55
N GLU A 178 4.57 10.86 -26.71
CA GLU A 178 5.46 10.55 -25.59
C GLU A 178 5.47 11.65 -24.52
N GLU A 179 5.34 12.92 -24.90
CA GLU A 179 5.27 14.06 -23.98
C GLU A 179 4.03 14.00 -23.08
N GLN A 180 2.86 13.65 -23.65
CA GLN A 180 1.63 13.47 -22.90
C GLN A 180 1.71 12.26 -21.96
N GLN A 181 2.36 11.18 -22.39
CA GLN A 181 2.58 10.00 -21.54
C GLN A 181 3.57 10.29 -20.40
N GLU A 182 4.64 11.05 -20.67
CA GLU A 182 5.55 11.51 -19.61
C GLU A 182 4.83 12.41 -18.61
N LYS A 183 3.99 13.34 -19.08
CA LYS A 183 3.18 14.19 -18.21
C LYS A 183 2.27 13.34 -17.30
N LEU A 184 1.61 12.33 -17.86
CA LEU A 184 0.80 11.39 -17.08
C LEU A 184 1.64 10.65 -16.03
N LEU A 185 2.83 10.16 -16.39
CA LEU A 185 3.74 9.52 -15.42
C LEU A 185 4.11 10.47 -14.27
N ARG A 186 4.35 11.75 -14.54
CA ARG A 186 4.65 12.77 -13.52
C ARG A 186 3.46 13.11 -12.62
N GLU A 187 2.24 12.93 -13.11
CA GLU A 187 1.03 13.04 -12.29
C GLU A 187 0.95 11.86 -11.30
N TRP A 188 1.25 10.62 -11.72
CA TRP A 188 1.08 9.44 -10.86
C TRP A 188 2.31 9.03 -10.04
N LEU A 189 3.51 9.45 -10.45
CA LEU A 189 4.80 9.06 -9.84
C LEU A 189 5.61 10.29 -9.47
N ASP A 190 6.53 10.12 -8.52
CA ASP A 190 7.53 11.14 -8.21
C ASP A 190 8.72 10.96 -9.15
N CYS A 191 8.82 11.78 -10.20
CA CYS A 191 9.78 11.60 -11.28
C CYS A 191 10.86 12.69 -11.32
N CYS A 192 12.08 12.32 -11.66
CA CYS A 192 13.14 13.26 -12.00
C CYS A 192 13.93 12.79 -13.23
N VAL A 193 14.80 13.65 -13.74
CA VAL A 193 15.74 13.30 -14.82
C VAL A 193 17.13 13.31 -14.20
N THR A 194 17.85 12.19 -14.32
CA THR A 194 19.23 12.07 -13.83
C THR A 194 20.16 13.00 -14.64
N GLU A 195 21.36 13.28 -14.15
CA GLU A 195 22.39 14.02 -14.91
C GLU A 195 22.70 13.39 -16.28
N GLY A 196 22.60 12.06 -16.40
CA GLY A 196 22.77 11.33 -17.68
C GLY A 196 21.58 11.44 -18.66
N GLY A 197 20.55 12.22 -18.32
CA GLY A 197 19.34 12.42 -19.13
C GLY A 197 18.35 11.26 -19.12
N VAL A 198 18.40 10.37 -18.11
CA VAL A 198 17.47 9.26 -17.95
C VAL A 198 16.28 9.69 -17.10
N LEU A 199 15.05 9.49 -17.62
CA LEU A 199 13.82 9.69 -16.86
C LEU A 199 13.64 8.52 -15.87
N VAL A 200 13.46 8.85 -14.59
CA VAL A 200 13.36 7.88 -13.50
C VAL A 200 12.20 8.22 -12.56
N ALA A 201 11.58 7.19 -11.99
CA ALA A 201 10.70 7.30 -10.83
C ALA A 201 11.52 7.12 -9.54
N MET A 202 11.17 7.87 -8.50
CA MET A 202 11.80 7.81 -7.20
C MET A 202 10.98 6.93 -6.25
N GLN A 203 11.54 5.78 -5.91
CA GLN A 203 11.04 4.96 -4.82
C GLN A 203 11.73 5.41 -3.52
N LYS A 204 10.96 6.08 -2.66
CA LYS A 204 11.44 6.61 -1.38
C LYS A 204 11.10 5.65 -0.25
N SER A 205 12.10 5.19 0.49
CA SER A 205 11.94 4.40 1.72
C SER A 205 12.55 5.14 2.91
N SER A 206 12.01 4.91 4.11
CA SER A 206 12.55 5.51 5.34
C SER A 206 12.54 4.47 6.44
N ARG A 207 13.71 4.27 7.07
CA ARG A 207 13.87 3.27 8.13
C ARG A 207 12.91 3.52 9.30
N ARG A 208 12.60 4.79 9.59
CA ARG A 208 11.63 5.18 10.64
C ARG A 208 10.19 4.81 10.33
N ARG A 209 9.86 4.64 9.04
CA ARG A 209 8.51 4.29 8.57
C ARG A 209 8.36 2.80 8.27
N ASN A 210 9.39 2.00 8.50
CA ASN A 210 9.31 0.55 8.31
C ASN A 210 8.34 -0.08 9.32
N HIS A 211 7.54 -1.03 8.84
CA HIS A 211 6.55 -1.70 9.69
C HIS A 211 7.25 -2.56 10.77
N PRO A 212 6.92 -2.41 12.07
CA PRO A 212 7.68 -3.05 13.16
C PRO A 212 7.81 -4.59 13.04
N LEU A 213 6.75 -5.26 12.58
CA LEU A 213 6.79 -6.72 12.38
C LEU A 213 7.71 -7.14 11.23
N VAL A 214 7.79 -6.33 10.16
CA VAL A 214 8.69 -6.60 9.04
C VAL A 214 10.13 -6.39 9.49
N THR A 215 10.40 -5.30 10.21
CA THR A 215 11.72 -5.03 10.82
C THR A 215 12.15 -6.17 11.73
N GLN A 216 11.27 -6.63 12.62
CA GLN A 216 11.56 -7.77 13.52
C GLN A 216 11.85 -9.06 12.74
N MET A 217 11.09 -9.33 11.68
CA MET A 217 11.29 -10.51 10.83
C MET A 217 12.66 -10.46 10.13
N VAL A 218 13.02 -9.31 9.54
CA VAL A 218 14.29 -9.10 8.85
C VAL A 218 15.47 -9.22 9.82
N GLU A 219 15.38 -8.63 11.02
CA GLU A 219 16.46 -8.74 12.02
C GLU A 219 16.70 -10.19 12.46
N LYS A 220 15.63 -10.96 12.74
CA LYS A 220 15.76 -12.39 13.07
C LYS A 220 16.39 -13.19 11.92
N TRP A 221 16.06 -12.83 10.67
CA TRP A 221 16.67 -13.46 9.50
C TRP A 221 18.16 -13.11 9.39
N LEU A 222 18.55 -11.85 9.59
CA LEU A 222 19.95 -11.40 9.58
C LEU A 222 20.78 -12.04 10.69
N ASP A 223 20.23 -12.18 11.90
CA ASP A 223 20.91 -12.80 13.05
C ASP A 223 21.40 -14.22 12.75
N ARG A 224 20.66 -14.98 11.93
CA ARG A 224 21.08 -16.30 11.46
C ARG A 224 22.42 -16.24 10.73
N TYR A 225 22.63 -15.24 9.87
CA TYR A 225 23.86 -15.09 9.09
C TYR A 225 24.99 -14.50 9.94
N ARG A 226 24.67 -13.54 10.82
CA ARG A 226 25.65 -12.93 11.75
C ARG A 226 26.28 -13.94 12.71
N GLN A 227 25.58 -15.03 13.03
CA GLN A 227 26.05 -16.09 13.94
C GLN A 227 26.90 -17.17 13.25
N ILE A 228 27.01 -17.16 11.91
CA ILE A 228 27.86 -18.09 11.19
C ILE A 228 29.32 -17.73 11.48
N ARG A 229 30.04 -18.60 12.20
CA ARG A 229 31.47 -18.45 12.43
C ARG A 229 32.26 -18.88 11.18
N PRO A 230 33.36 -18.20 10.83
CA PRO A 230 34.24 -18.67 9.77
C PRO A 230 34.79 -20.06 10.14
N CYS A 231 34.70 -21.03 9.22
CA CYS A 231 35.35 -22.33 9.38
C CYS A 231 36.85 -22.14 9.15
N THR A 232 37.68 -22.37 10.17
CA THR A 232 39.15 -22.22 10.13
C THR A 232 39.87 -23.38 9.44
N SER A 233 39.23 -24.10 8.51
CA SER A 233 39.78 -25.33 7.92
C SER A 233 40.43 -25.11 6.54
N LEU A 234 41.26 -24.07 6.42
CA LEU A 234 42.24 -23.90 5.34
C LEU A 234 43.44 -23.12 5.91
N SER A 235 44.13 -23.67 6.91
CA SER A 235 45.54 -23.33 7.08
C SER A 235 46.29 -24.23 6.11
N ASP A 236 46.73 -23.66 4.99
CA ASP A 236 47.76 -24.28 4.16
C ASP A 236 48.94 -24.57 5.09
N GLY A 237 49.20 -25.86 5.33
CA GLY A 237 50.39 -26.31 6.03
C GLY A 237 51.56 -26.15 5.06
N GLU A 238 52.33 -25.10 5.23
CA GLU A 238 53.69 -25.06 4.71
C GLU A 238 54.50 -26.02 5.60
N GLU A 239 54.86 -27.18 5.04
CA GLU A 239 55.88 -28.08 5.60
C GLU A 239 57.23 -27.38 5.39
N ASP A 240 57.81 -26.85 6.47
CA ASP A 240 59.19 -26.38 6.48
C ASP A 240 60.13 -27.61 6.34
N GLU A 241 60.68 -27.80 5.14
CA GLU A 241 61.87 -28.64 4.92
C GLU A 241 63.10 -27.89 5.44
N ASP A 242 63.44 -28.10 6.71
CA ASP A 242 64.74 -27.71 7.26
C ASP A 242 65.81 -28.74 6.82
N ASP A 243 66.41 -28.49 5.66
CA ASP A 243 67.76 -28.99 5.32
C ASP A 243 68.79 -28.03 5.93
N GLU A 244 69.41 -28.41 7.06
CA GLU A 244 70.71 -27.84 7.47
C GLU A 244 71.73 -28.96 7.68
N ASP A 245 72.59 -29.09 6.67
CA ASP A 245 73.93 -29.68 6.73
C ASP A 245 74.90 -28.77 7.53
N GLU A 246 75.87 -29.42 8.18
CA GLU A 246 77.12 -28.95 8.84
C GLU A 246 77.08 -28.50 10.32
#